data_AF-A0A1S9RBE8-F1
#
_entry.id   AF-A0A1S9RBE8-F1
#
_cell.length_a   1.000
_cell.length_b   1.000
_cell.length_c   1.000
_cell.angle_alpha   90.00
_cell.angle_beta   90.00
_cell.angle_gamma   90.00
#
_symmetry.space_group_name_H-M   'P 1'
#
loop_
_entity.id
_entity.type
_entity.pdbx_description
1 polymer ?
#
loop_
_entity_poly.entity_id
_entity_poly.type
_entity_poly.pdbx_seq_one_letter_code
_entity_poly.pdbx_strand_id
1 'polypeptide(L)'
;MSFKPDQVHLIAIENNRDLVATLKDEELGLRIDRVNLNKCLGYHDRALKWDSRGFSEYCQILDFRWDGEVPTIHAVMRRRQDDLDENKNPRDGDPYDMIFLNLAERISIKNGRFEVQSDQSKFTFDTDATEISLKDKHILCAVLKDDDGREQYSTLDLDEYVGNDNGRLIWGGKNFSKSTEMAELEGGGTILFAALYYQYRHRLERYTQTNSLRLAERIINNNGQLEFR
;
A
#
# COMPACT_ATOMS: atom_id res chain seq x y z
N MET A 1 -18.20 -13.18 -2.79
CA MET A 1 -16.93 -13.93 -2.76
C MET A 1 -17.11 -15.11 -1.81
N SER A 2 -16.61 -16.31 -2.14
CA SER A 2 -16.80 -17.53 -1.33
C SER A 2 -15.46 -17.97 -0.73
N PHE A 3 -15.19 -17.54 0.49
CA PHE A 3 -14.17 -18.14 1.35
C PHE A 3 -14.92 -18.77 2.52
N LYS A 4 -15.28 -20.05 2.36
CA LYS A 4 -16.16 -20.75 3.31
C LYS A 4 -15.41 -21.82 4.10
N PRO A 5 -15.83 -22.11 5.36
CA PRO A 5 -15.18 -23.11 6.20
C PRO A 5 -15.16 -24.53 5.59
N ASP A 6 -16.22 -24.91 4.88
CA ASP A 6 -16.39 -26.24 4.29
C ASP A 6 -15.40 -26.55 3.15
N GLN A 7 -14.82 -25.51 2.53
CA GLN A 7 -13.78 -25.63 1.51
C GLN A 7 -12.37 -25.84 2.10
N VAL A 8 -12.20 -25.70 3.41
CA VAL A 8 -10.91 -25.73 4.11
C VAL A 8 -10.82 -26.95 5.02
N HIS A 9 -9.74 -27.73 4.88
CA HIS A 9 -9.45 -28.84 5.79
C HIS A 9 -8.57 -28.39 6.96
N LEU A 10 -7.53 -27.60 6.69
CA LEU A 10 -6.62 -27.02 7.67
C LEU A 10 -6.20 -25.63 7.21
N ILE A 11 -6.03 -24.69 8.14
CA ILE A 11 -5.53 -23.34 7.85
C ILE A 11 -4.69 -22.80 9.00
N ALA A 12 -3.62 -22.09 8.67
CA ALA A 12 -2.72 -21.50 9.63
C ALA A 12 -2.07 -20.22 9.08
N ILE A 13 -1.56 -19.40 10.00
CA ILE A 13 -0.67 -18.28 9.68
C ILE A 13 0.76 -18.72 9.97
N GLU A 14 1.62 -18.67 8.96
CA GLU A 14 3.04 -18.95 9.07
C GLU A 14 3.85 -17.66 8.97
N ASN A 15 4.95 -17.57 9.75
CA ASN A 15 5.94 -16.50 9.68
C ASN A 15 5.36 -15.07 9.76
N ASN A 16 4.22 -14.89 10.43
CA ASN A 16 3.52 -13.60 10.56
C ASN A 16 3.08 -12.97 9.22
N ARG A 17 3.00 -13.74 8.13
CA ARG A 17 2.74 -13.17 6.79
C ARG A 17 2.10 -14.11 5.79
N ASP A 18 2.21 -15.41 5.98
CA ASP A 18 1.74 -16.40 5.00
C ASP A 18 0.47 -17.07 5.54
N LEU A 19 -0.65 -16.92 4.83
CA LEU A 19 -1.85 -17.71 5.05
C LEU A 19 -1.69 -19.01 4.28
N VAL A 20 -1.63 -20.14 4.98
CA VAL A 20 -1.44 -21.46 4.39
C VAL A 20 -2.64 -22.32 4.71
N ALA A 21 -3.20 -23.00 3.71
CA ALA A 21 -4.32 -23.90 3.92
C ALA A 21 -4.23 -25.16 3.06
N THR A 22 -4.76 -26.24 3.62
CA THR A 22 -5.15 -27.43 2.88
C THR A 22 -6.61 -27.24 2.44
N LEU A 23 -6.81 -27.02 1.15
CA LEU A 23 -8.07 -26.69 0.50
C LEU A 23 -8.64 -27.91 -0.23
N LYS A 24 -9.98 -27.98 -0.31
CA LYS A 24 -10.67 -28.96 -1.13
C LYS A 24 -10.68 -28.50 -2.59
N ASP A 25 -10.32 -29.42 -3.47
CA ASP A 25 -10.35 -29.33 -4.92
C ASP A 25 -11.32 -30.40 -5.43
N GLU A 26 -12.30 -29.99 -6.24
CA GLU A 26 -13.36 -30.89 -6.71
C GLU A 26 -12.83 -31.98 -7.65
N GLU A 27 -11.72 -31.73 -8.35
CA GLU A 27 -11.13 -32.68 -9.31
C GLU A 27 -9.97 -33.47 -8.70
N LEU A 28 -9.16 -32.82 -7.84
CA LEU A 28 -7.89 -33.35 -7.36
C LEU A 28 -7.88 -33.74 -5.87
N GLY A 29 -8.98 -33.54 -5.14
CA GLY A 29 -9.11 -33.91 -3.74
C GLY A 29 -8.59 -32.84 -2.78
N LEU A 30 -7.49 -33.08 -2.07
CA LEU A 30 -6.91 -32.11 -1.13
C LEU A 30 -5.64 -31.50 -1.68
N ARG A 31 -5.53 -30.17 -1.61
CA ARG A 31 -4.40 -29.40 -2.11
C ARG A 31 -3.91 -28.40 -1.08
N ILE A 32 -2.60 -28.23 -0.95
CA ILE A 32 -2.02 -27.15 -0.13
C ILE A 32 -1.83 -25.91 -0.99
N ASP A 33 -2.29 -24.77 -0.51
CA ASP A 33 -2.04 -23.47 -1.14
C ASP A 33 -1.64 -22.39 -0.11
N ARG A 34 -1.04 -21.32 -0.60
CA ARG A 34 -0.47 -20.23 0.22
C ARG A 34 -0.71 -18.85 -0.39
N VAL A 35 -1.10 -17.91 0.46
CA VAL A 35 -1.12 -16.47 0.15
C VAL A 35 -0.15 -15.74 1.06
N ASN A 36 0.74 -14.92 0.46
CA ASN A 36 1.54 -13.99 1.24
C ASN A 36 0.75 -12.70 1.48
N LEU A 37 0.19 -12.57 2.67
CA LEU A 37 -0.59 -11.42 3.10
C LEU A 37 0.25 -10.14 3.11
N ASN A 38 1.57 -10.22 3.32
CA ASN A 38 2.43 -9.03 3.34
C ASN A 38 2.59 -8.36 1.96
N LYS A 39 2.24 -9.08 0.89
CA LYS A 39 2.13 -8.54 -0.47
C LYS A 39 0.78 -7.87 -0.76
N CYS A 40 -0.22 -8.11 0.07
CA CYS A 40 -1.61 -7.68 -0.18
C CYS A 40 -2.15 -6.76 0.92
N LEU A 41 -1.48 -6.71 2.07
CA LEU A 41 -1.85 -5.89 3.23
C LEU A 41 -0.74 -4.91 3.58
N GLY A 42 -1.15 -3.69 3.90
CA GLY A 42 -0.34 -2.69 4.60
C GLY A 42 -1.02 -2.22 5.88
N TYR A 43 -0.36 -1.32 6.60
CA TYR A 43 -0.88 -0.73 7.83
C TYR A 43 -0.89 0.80 7.71
N HIS A 44 -2.09 1.38 7.72
CA HIS A 44 -2.34 2.82 7.60
C HIS A 44 -3.54 3.20 8.47
N ASP A 45 -3.53 4.41 9.03
CA ASP A 45 -4.63 4.93 9.86
C ASP A 45 -5.08 3.98 10.97
N ARG A 46 -4.10 3.32 11.62
CA ARG A 46 -4.30 2.33 12.69
C ARG A 46 -5.12 1.09 12.30
N ALA A 47 -5.18 0.76 11.01
CA ALA A 47 -5.88 -0.42 10.52
C ALA A 47 -5.05 -1.18 9.48
N LEU A 48 -5.31 -2.49 9.37
CA LEU A 48 -4.87 -3.26 8.21
C LEU A 48 -5.71 -2.83 7.01
N LYS A 49 -5.04 -2.57 5.90
CA LYS A 49 -5.67 -2.18 4.63
C LYS A 49 -5.26 -3.18 3.56
N TRP A 50 -6.26 -3.71 2.87
CA TRP A 50 -6.07 -4.38 1.59
C TRP A 50 -5.33 -3.46 0.63
N ASP A 51 -4.75 -4.08 -0.39
CA ASP A 51 -4.25 -3.36 -1.54
C ASP A 51 -3.09 -2.42 -1.15
N SER A 52 -2.34 -2.80 -0.12
CA SER A 52 -1.10 -2.15 0.32
C SER A 52 -0.07 -3.23 0.64
N ARG A 53 1.17 -2.87 0.96
CA ARG A 53 2.25 -3.83 1.24
C ARG A 53 2.91 -3.54 2.59
N GLY A 54 3.56 -4.56 3.13
CA GLY A 54 4.51 -4.39 4.24
C GLY A 54 3.89 -4.33 5.64
N PHE A 55 2.65 -4.78 5.85
CA PHE A 55 2.04 -4.72 7.20
C PHE A 55 2.89 -5.40 8.29
N SER A 56 3.66 -6.44 7.96
CA SER A 56 4.41 -7.23 8.94
C SER A 56 5.56 -6.47 9.62
N GLU A 57 5.96 -5.32 9.07
CA GLU A 57 6.88 -4.39 9.73
C GLU A 57 6.22 -3.68 10.93
N TYR A 58 4.91 -3.48 10.86
CA TYR A 58 4.13 -2.67 11.81
C TYR A 58 3.21 -3.50 12.70
N CYS A 59 2.80 -4.69 12.27
CA CYS A 59 1.85 -5.53 13.00
C CYS A 59 2.32 -6.97 13.14
N GLN A 60 1.82 -7.61 14.18
CA GLN A 60 1.93 -9.04 14.42
C GLN A 60 0.53 -9.66 14.40
N ILE A 61 0.30 -10.59 13.48
CA ILE A 61 -0.83 -11.50 13.50
C ILE A 61 -0.69 -12.43 14.71
N LEU A 62 -1.72 -12.43 15.54
CA LEU A 62 -1.84 -13.32 16.69
C LEU A 62 -2.44 -14.66 16.28
N ASP A 63 -3.56 -14.61 15.55
CA ASP A 63 -4.24 -15.80 15.08
C ASP A 63 -5.16 -15.54 13.87
N PHE A 64 -5.69 -16.63 13.35
CA PHE A 64 -6.77 -16.70 12.39
C PHE A 64 -7.94 -17.44 13.06
N ARG A 65 -9.16 -16.93 12.89
CA ARG A 65 -10.38 -17.56 13.43
C ARG A 65 -11.54 -17.46 12.45
N TRP A 66 -12.48 -18.39 12.61
CA TRP A 66 -13.79 -18.31 11.97
C TRP A 66 -14.78 -17.68 12.95
N ASP A 67 -15.22 -16.45 12.67
CA ASP A 67 -16.30 -15.79 13.40
C ASP A 67 -17.62 -16.14 12.70
N GLY A 68 -18.12 -17.35 12.96
CA GLY A 68 -19.21 -17.95 12.18
C GLY A 68 -18.71 -18.38 10.80
N GLU A 69 -19.28 -17.81 9.74
CA GLU A 69 -18.82 -18.03 8.36
C GLU A 69 -17.74 -17.02 7.90
N VAL A 70 -17.35 -16.09 8.77
CA VAL A 70 -16.41 -15.01 8.43
C VAL A 70 -14.98 -15.41 8.79
N PRO A 71 -14.06 -15.52 7.83
CA PRO A 71 -12.64 -15.78 8.10
C PRO A 71 -11.94 -14.51 8.55
N THR A 72 -11.57 -14.40 9.83
CA THR A 72 -10.99 -13.19 10.43
C THR A 72 -9.54 -13.41 10.85
N ILE A 73 -8.68 -12.42 10.59
CA ILE A 73 -7.34 -12.32 11.19
C ILE A 73 -7.37 -11.34 12.36
N HIS A 74 -6.75 -11.73 13.47
CA HIS A 74 -6.47 -10.84 14.60
C HIS A 74 -5.01 -10.46 14.61
N ALA A 75 -4.73 -9.17 14.63
CA ALA A 75 -3.38 -8.63 14.69
C ALA A 75 -3.25 -7.54 15.77
N VAL A 76 -2.03 -7.28 16.19
CA VAL A 76 -1.67 -6.20 17.10
C VAL A 76 -0.53 -5.38 16.52
N MET A 77 -0.48 -4.10 16.87
CA MET A 77 0.64 -3.23 16.48
C MET A 77 1.94 -3.66 17.19
N ARG A 78 3.04 -3.72 16.46
CA ARG A 78 4.39 -3.84 17.01
C ARG A 78 4.79 -2.47 17.54
N ARG A 79 5.19 -2.38 18.82
CA ARG A 79 5.79 -1.15 19.35
C ARG A 79 7.08 -0.85 18.59
N ARG A 80 7.26 0.38 18.11
CA ARG A 80 8.61 0.87 17.81
C ARG A 80 9.32 1.12 19.15
N GLN A 81 10.63 0.91 19.17
CA GLN A 81 11.47 1.22 20.33
C GLN A 81 11.29 2.68 20.79
N ASP A 82 10.95 3.57 19.83
CA ASP A 82 10.82 5.02 20.01
C ASP A 82 9.47 5.45 20.61
N ASP A 83 8.45 4.57 20.61
CA ASP A 83 7.13 4.84 21.21
C ASP A 83 7.07 4.46 22.71
N LEU A 84 8.18 3.98 23.26
CA LEU A 84 8.33 3.74 24.69
C LEU A 84 8.62 5.06 25.39
N ASP A 85 7.55 5.81 25.69
CA ASP A 85 7.64 6.83 26.73
C ASP A 85 8.00 6.11 28.05
N GLU A 86 9.26 6.20 28.47
CA GLU A 86 9.84 5.46 29.61
C GLU A 86 9.09 5.72 30.94
N ASN A 87 8.25 6.77 30.96
CA ASN A 87 7.43 7.16 32.11
C ASN A 87 5.99 6.59 32.09
N LYS A 88 5.55 5.92 31.01
CA LYS A 88 4.21 5.32 30.96
C LYS A 88 4.21 3.97 31.65
N ASN A 89 3.51 3.88 32.78
CA ASN A 89 3.34 2.63 33.52
C ASN A 89 2.60 1.61 32.64
N PRO A 90 3.14 0.39 32.39
CA PRO A 90 2.51 -0.59 31.50
C PRO A 90 1.11 -1.07 31.93
N ARG A 91 0.63 -0.65 33.11
CA ARG A 91 -0.70 -0.92 33.64
C ARG A 91 -1.75 0.15 33.33
N ASP A 92 -1.32 1.33 32.86
CA ASP A 92 -2.23 2.38 32.39
C ASP A 92 -2.60 2.04 30.94
N GLY A 93 -3.62 1.19 30.82
CA GLY A 93 -3.98 0.49 29.60
C GLY A 93 -4.11 1.37 28.38
N ASP A 94 -3.18 1.20 27.44
CA ASP A 94 -3.59 1.01 26.06
C ASP A 94 -3.75 -0.51 25.87
N PRO A 95 -4.98 -1.05 25.84
CA PRO A 95 -5.17 -2.40 25.35
C PRO A 95 -4.56 -2.41 23.95
N TYR A 96 -3.67 -3.37 23.67
CA TYR A 96 -3.12 -3.55 22.32
C TYR A 96 -4.25 -3.32 21.31
N ASP A 97 -4.16 -2.28 20.47
CA ASP A 97 -5.18 -1.99 19.47
C ASP A 97 -5.32 -3.26 18.62
N MET A 98 -6.33 -4.07 18.95
CA MET A 98 -6.59 -5.32 18.27
C MET A 98 -7.19 -4.94 16.93
N ILE A 99 -6.49 -5.33 15.88
CA ILE A 99 -6.87 -5.07 14.50
C ILE A 99 -7.50 -6.35 13.97
N PHE A 100 -8.72 -6.21 13.47
CA PHE A 100 -9.50 -7.29 12.88
C PHE A 100 -9.56 -7.06 11.37
N LEU A 101 -9.35 -8.12 10.59
CA LEU A 101 -9.50 -8.07 9.14
C LEU A 101 -10.28 -9.27 8.65
N ASN A 102 -11.39 -9.02 7.95
CA ASN A 102 -12.18 -10.05 7.30
C ASN A 102 -11.52 -10.44 5.97
N LEU A 103 -11.02 -11.67 5.88
CA LEU A 103 -10.39 -12.21 4.68
C LEU A 103 -11.37 -12.42 3.53
N ALA A 104 -12.64 -12.69 3.78
CA ALA A 104 -13.63 -12.93 2.73
C ALA A 104 -13.99 -11.65 1.94
N GLU A 105 -13.54 -10.47 2.40
CA GLU A 105 -13.64 -9.23 1.63
C GLU A 105 -12.87 -9.29 0.31
N ARG A 106 -11.78 -10.08 0.28
CA ARG A 106 -10.84 -10.13 -0.85
C ARG A 106 -10.41 -11.53 -1.23
N ILE A 107 -10.30 -12.44 -0.29
CA ILE A 107 -9.86 -13.81 -0.58
C ILE A 107 -11.09 -14.67 -0.88
N SER A 108 -10.97 -15.50 -1.91
CA SER A 108 -11.92 -16.57 -2.23
C SER A 108 -11.17 -17.85 -2.52
N ILE A 109 -11.86 -19.00 -2.50
CA ILE A 109 -11.29 -20.29 -2.85
C ILE A 109 -11.94 -20.80 -4.13
N LYS A 110 -11.13 -21.13 -5.13
CA LYS A 110 -11.55 -21.80 -6.38
C LYS A 110 -10.58 -22.91 -6.73
N ASN A 111 -11.12 -24.09 -7.04
CA ASN A 111 -10.35 -25.27 -7.48
C ASN A 111 -9.11 -25.52 -6.62
N GLY A 112 -9.32 -25.64 -5.30
CA GLY A 112 -8.26 -25.89 -4.33
C GLY A 112 -7.19 -24.80 -4.21
N ARG A 113 -7.46 -23.57 -4.68
CA ARG A 113 -6.53 -22.43 -4.61
C ARG A 113 -7.19 -21.19 -4.03
N PHE A 114 -6.38 -20.38 -3.35
CA PHE A 114 -6.74 -19.04 -2.98
C PHE A 114 -6.70 -18.11 -4.20
N GLU A 115 -7.75 -17.33 -4.35
CA GLU A 115 -7.81 -16.18 -5.25
C GLU A 115 -7.98 -14.93 -4.41
N VAL A 116 -6.95 -14.07 -4.42
CA VAL A 116 -7.00 -12.76 -3.78
C VAL A 116 -7.53 -11.77 -4.80
N GLN A 117 -8.78 -11.37 -4.63
CA GLN A 117 -9.34 -10.18 -5.26
C GLN A 117 -8.70 -8.96 -4.63
N SER A 118 -8.45 -7.95 -5.43
CA SER A 118 -7.66 -6.80 -5.07
C SER A 118 -8.42 -5.60 -5.62
N ASP A 119 -8.79 -4.61 -4.80
CA ASP A 119 -9.27 -3.32 -5.34
C ASP A 119 -8.10 -2.47 -5.80
N GLN A 120 -6.87 -2.82 -5.39
CA GLN A 120 -5.68 -2.75 -6.24
C GLN A 120 -5.94 -3.74 -7.39
N SER A 121 -6.95 -3.49 -8.21
CA SER A 121 -6.80 -3.76 -9.63
C SER A 121 -5.37 -3.40 -9.97
N LYS A 122 -4.54 -4.40 -10.32
CA LYS A 122 -3.29 -4.39 -11.10
C LYS A 122 -2.34 -3.16 -11.14
N PHE A 123 -2.52 -2.11 -10.36
CA PHE A 123 -2.39 -0.75 -10.89
C PHE A 123 -1.65 0.22 -9.97
N THR A 124 -0.75 -0.17 -9.07
CA THR A 124 0.31 0.84 -8.80
C THR A 124 1.08 0.95 -10.10
N PHE A 125 1.20 2.17 -10.65
CA PHE A 125 1.67 2.32 -12.03
C PHE A 125 3.05 1.66 -12.26
N ASP A 126 3.85 1.56 -11.20
CA ASP A 126 5.21 1.04 -11.18
C ASP A 126 5.35 -0.48 -11.37
N THR A 127 4.29 -1.28 -11.19
CA THR A 127 4.42 -2.75 -11.21
C THR A 127 4.81 -3.28 -12.59
N ASP A 128 4.32 -2.64 -13.66
CA ASP A 128 4.60 -3.00 -15.06
C ASP A 128 5.09 -1.80 -15.90
N ALA A 129 5.42 -0.68 -15.24
CA ALA A 129 5.93 0.49 -15.93
C ALA A 129 7.38 0.32 -16.37
N THR A 130 7.66 0.78 -17.58
CA THR A 130 9.01 0.98 -18.10
C THR A 130 9.22 2.45 -18.45
N GLU A 131 10.48 2.86 -18.61
CA GLU A 131 10.85 4.22 -19.03
C GLU A 131 10.26 5.36 -18.14
N ILE A 132 10.16 5.10 -16.84
CA ILE A 132 9.64 6.08 -15.89
C ILE A 132 10.58 7.29 -15.83
N SER A 133 10.04 8.47 -16.08
CA SER A 133 10.80 9.72 -16.10
C SER A 133 9.94 10.91 -15.68
N LEU A 134 10.59 12.01 -15.30
CA LEU A 134 9.94 13.26 -14.94
C LEU A 134 10.39 14.35 -15.91
N LYS A 135 9.46 14.88 -16.70
CA LYS A 135 9.70 16.00 -17.61
C LYS A 135 9.27 17.31 -16.95
N ASP A 136 10.01 18.36 -17.22
CA ASP A 136 9.76 19.72 -16.70
C ASP A 136 9.58 19.81 -15.17
N LYS A 137 10.14 18.85 -14.41
CA LYS A 137 10.00 18.69 -12.95
C LYS A 137 8.61 18.29 -12.43
N HIS A 138 7.60 18.14 -13.28
CA HIS A 138 6.22 17.89 -12.82
C HIS A 138 5.40 16.95 -13.72
N ILE A 139 5.85 16.63 -14.94
CA ILE A 139 5.13 15.72 -15.84
C ILE A 139 5.71 14.32 -15.68
N LEU A 140 5.01 13.46 -14.94
CA LEU A 140 5.35 12.04 -14.82
C LEU A 140 5.08 11.37 -16.17
N CYS A 141 6.07 10.66 -16.70
CA CYS A 141 5.98 9.89 -17.93
C CYS A 141 6.30 8.42 -17.63
N ALA A 142 5.56 7.50 -18.23
CA ALA A 142 5.86 6.08 -18.18
C ALA A 142 5.30 5.36 -19.42
N VAL A 143 5.91 4.23 -19.76
CA VAL A 143 5.32 3.24 -20.67
C VAL A 143 4.62 2.19 -19.81
N LEU A 144 3.33 1.98 -20.03
CA LEU A 144 2.44 1.17 -19.21
C LEU A 144 1.80 0.07 -20.05
N LYS A 145 1.53 -1.09 -19.48
CA LYS A 145 0.76 -2.13 -20.16
C LYS A 145 -0.74 -1.92 -19.99
N ASP A 146 -1.47 -2.07 -21.09
CA ASP A 146 -2.94 -2.19 -21.10
C ASP A 146 -3.39 -3.61 -20.72
N ASP A 147 -4.70 -3.84 -20.63
CA ASP A 147 -5.29 -5.13 -20.26
C ASP A 147 -5.06 -6.23 -21.30
N ASP A 148 -4.80 -5.85 -22.56
CA ASP A 148 -4.39 -6.73 -23.64
C ASP A 148 -2.86 -7.05 -23.59
N GLY A 149 -2.13 -6.41 -22.67
CA GLY A 149 -0.68 -6.55 -22.49
C GLY A 149 0.16 -5.73 -23.46
N ARG A 150 -0.44 -4.78 -24.20
CA ARG A 150 0.29 -3.88 -25.11
C ARG A 150 0.83 -2.69 -24.34
N GLU A 151 1.99 -2.21 -24.76
CA GLU A 151 2.64 -1.05 -24.16
C GLU A 151 2.06 0.26 -24.70
N GLN A 152 1.76 1.19 -23.80
CA GLN A 152 1.19 2.50 -24.05
C GLN A 152 2.04 3.56 -23.36
N TYR A 153 2.44 4.60 -24.10
CA TYR A 153 3.09 5.75 -23.48
C TYR A 153 2.03 6.65 -22.84
N SER A 154 2.22 6.98 -21.57
CA SER A 154 1.30 7.82 -20.80
C SER A 154 2.04 8.90 -20.02
N THR A 155 1.36 10.02 -19.81
CA THR A 155 1.84 11.15 -19.02
C THR A 155 0.81 11.61 -18.02
N LEU A 156 1.24 12.10 -16.86
CA LEU A 156 0.39 12.70 -15.84
C LEU A 156 1.05 13.97 -15.29
N ASP A 157 0.30 15.07 -15.27
CA ASP A 157 0.74 16.32 -14.67
C ASP A 157 0.56 16.26 -13.14
N LEU A 158 1.68 16.24 -12.41
CA LEU A 158 1.69 16.20 -10.95
C LEU A 158 1.28 17.54 -10.32
N ASP A 159 1.41 18.67 -11.03
CA ASP A 159 0.99 19.98 -10.51
C ASP A 159 -0.53 20.07 -10.33
N GLU A 160 -1.32 19.18 -10.93
CA GLU A 160 -2.76 19.09 -10.71
C GLU A 160 -3.13 18.45 -9.37
N TYR A 161 -2.21 17.72 -8.74
CA TYR A 161 -2.48 16.88 -7.56
C TYR A 161 -1.50 17.04 -6.40
N VAL A 162 -0.33 17.61 -6.64
CA VAL A 162 0.74 17.78 -5.66
C VAL A 162 0.97 19.26 -5.40
N GLY A 163 0.96 19.64 -4.12
CA GLY A 163 1.28 20.98 -3.66
C GLY A 163 2.49 21.01 -2.73
N ASN A 164 2.94 22.23 -2.45
CA ASN A 164 3.93 22.53 -1.42
C ASN A 164 3.24 23.23 -0.24
N ASP A 165 3.17 22.55 0.90
CA ASP A 165 2.76 23.14 2.17
C ASP A 165 3.98 23.44 3.02
N ASN A 166 4.47 24.68 2.92
CA ASN A 166 5.58 25.21 3.71
C ASN A 166 6.82 24.30 3.76
N GLY A 167 7.26 23.83 2.60
CA GLY A 167 8.43 22.96 2.44
C GLY A 167 8.13 21.46 2.44
N ARG A 168 6.85 21.07 2.42
CA ARG A 168 6.41 19.65 2.41
C ARG A 168 5.55 19.35 1.19
N LEU A 169 5.80 18.21 0.54
CA LEU A 169 4.92 17.73 -0.51
C LEU A 169 3.62 17.21 0.11
N ILE A 170 2.48 17.61 -0.46
CA ILE A 170 1.17 17.14 -0.04
C ILE A 170 0.33 16.74 -1.25
N TRP A 171 -0.42 15.65 -1.10
CA TRP A 171 -1.49 15.27 -2.03
C TRP A 171 -2.69 16.23 -1.90
N GLY A 172 -3.40 16.46 -2.99
CA GLY A 172 -4.57 17.35 -3.05
C GLY A 172 -4.23 18.83 -3.12
N GLY A 173 -2.94 19.19 -3.01
CA GLY A 173 -2.45 20.52 -3.35
C GLY A 173 -2.27 20.68 -4.86
N LYS A 174 -1.74 21.82 -5.28
CA LYS A 174 -1.42 22.09 -6.69
C LYS A 174 -0.14 22.88 -6.84
N ASN A 175 0.44 22.83 -8.04
CA ASN A 175 1.53 23.69 -8.48
C ASN A 175 2.80 23.63 -7.59
N PHE A 176 3.15 22.46 -7.04
CA PHE A 176 4.37 22.35 -6.23
C PHE A 176 5.60 22.80 -7.01
N SER A 177 5.65 22.52 -8.33
CA SER A 177 6.79 22.81 -9.20
C SER A 177 7.16 24.30 -9.23
N LYS A 178 6.16 25.19 -9.07
CA LYS A 178 6.34 26.66 -9.03
C LYS A 178 7.06 27.14 -7.77
N SER A 179 7.09 26.29 -6.75
CA SER A 179 7.67 26.57 -5.44
C SER A 179 8.81 25.62 -5.11
N THR A 180 9.49 25.11 -6.13
CA THR A 180 10.56 24.13 -6.02
C THR A 180 11.80 24.61 -6.76
N GLU A 181 12.96 24.40 -6.15
CA GLU A 181 14.25 24.61 -6.81
C GLU A 181 14.54 23.44 -7.77
N MET A 182 14.30 22.21 -7.31
CA MET A 182 14.59 20.98 -8.01
C MET A 182 13.57 19.89 -7.66
N ALA A 183 13.14 19.11 -8.65
CA ALA A 183 12.40 17.88 -8.44
C ALA A 183 12.97 16.77 -9.32
N GLU A 184 13.06 15.57 -8.77
CA GLU A 184 13.54 14.38 -9.46
C GLU A 184 12.79 13.13 -8.96
N LEU A 185 12.99 12.01 -9.66
CA LEU A 185 12.46 10.73 -9.24
C LEU A 185 13.56 9.87 -8.63
N GLU A 186 13.25 9.27 -7.50
CA GLU A 186 14.07 8.27 -6.82
C GLU A 186 13.31 6.93 -6.71
N GLY A 187 13.97 5.92 -6.15
CA GLY A 187 13.32 4.64 -5.86
C GLY A 187 12.75 3.95 -7.09
N GLY A 188 13.49 3.98 -8.21
CA GLY A 188 13.06 3.39 -9.47
C GLY A 188 11.92 4.13 -10.16
N GLY A 189 11.73 5.43 -9.89
CA GLY A 189 10.67 6.23 -10.51
C GLY A 189 9.42 6.41 -9.64
N THR A 190 9.40 5.84 -8.44
CA THR A 190 8.19 5.75 -7.59
C THR A 190 8.14 6.78 -6.47
N ILE A 191 9.24 7.49 -6.23
CA ILE A 191 9.36 8.51 -5.19
C ILE A 191 9.66 9.83 -5.88
N LEU A 192 8.79 10.83 -5.70
CA LEU A 192 9.07 12.21 -6.07
C LEU A 192 9.89 12.83 -4.95
N PHE A 193 11.13 13.23 -5.24
CA PHE A 193 12.01 13.96 -4.34
C PHE A 193 12.11 15.42 -4.80
N ALA A 194 11.94 16.37 -3.89
CA ALA A 194 11.95 17.79 -4.24
C ALA A 194 12.59 18.68 -3.18
N ALA A 195 13.34 19.69 -3.62
CA ALA A 195 13.82 20.81 -2.80
C ALA A 195 12.81 21.97 -2.89
N LEU A 196 12.03 22.19 -1.85
CA LEU A 196 10.87 23.07 -1.81
C LEU A 196 11.16 24.37 -1.09
N TYR A 197 10.71 25.48 -1.66
CA TYR A 197 10.76 26.77 -1.00
C TYR A 197 9.76 26.82 0.15
N TYR A 198 10.18 27.40 1.28
CA TYR A 198 9.30 27.71 2.40
C TYR A 198 9.63 29.10 2.97
N GLN A 199 8.68 29.68 3.71
CA GLN A 199 8.84 30.98 4.34
C GLN A 199 8.76 30.85 5.85
N TYR A 200 9.82 31.30 6.53
CA TYR A 200 9.80 31.43 7.97
C TYR A 200 9.18 32.78 8.35
N ARG A 201 8.21 32.77 9.28
CA ARG A 201 7.39 33.93 9.69
C ARG A 201 8.20 35.24 9.69
N HIS A 202 7.67 36.24 8.97
CA HIS A 202 8.17 37.62 8.89
C HIS A 202 9.57 37.84 8.27
N ARG A 203 10.19 36.82 7.66
CA ARG A 203 11.43 37.00 6.87
C ARG A 203 11.13 37.08 5.38
N LEU A 204 11.84 37.96 4.68
CA LEU A 204 11.79 38.12 3.22
C LEU A 204 12.62 37.06 2.48
N GLU A 205 13.47 36.33 3.19
CA GLU A 205 14.35 35.30 2.65
C GLU A 205 13.58 34.01 2.34
N ARG A 206 13.86 33.41 1.17
CA ARG A 206 13.37 32.07 0.82
C ARG A 206 14.37 31.04 1.30
N TYR A 207 13.88 30.05 2.02
CA TYR A 207 14.67 28.88 2.42
C TYR A 207 14.21 27.67 1.62
N THR A 208 15.08 26.67 1.47
CA THR A 208 14.74 25.39 0.85
C THR A 208 14.81 24.26 1.86
N GLN A 209 13.91 23.30 1.74
CA GLN A 209 13.93 22.04 2.47
C GLN A 209 13.64 20.90 1.49
N THR A 210 14.32 19.77 1.65
CA THR A 210 14.06 18.58 0.86
C THR A 210 12.92 17.77 1.45
N ASN A 211 12.07 17.23 0.59
CA ASN A 211 10.94 16.39 0.96
C ASN A 211 10.69 15.33 -0.11
N SER A 212 10.00 14.25 0.24
CA SER A 212 9.67 13.18 -0.69
C SER A 212 8.23 12.70 -0.55
N LEU A 213 7.66 12.25 -1.66
CA LEU A 213 6.28 11.79 -1.78
C LEU A 213 6.26 10.49 -2.61
N ARG A 214 5.62 9.44 -2.10
CA ARG A 214 5.55 8.16 -2.82
C ARG A 214 4.38 8.19 -3.81
N LEU A 215 4.70 8.24 -5.11
CA LEU A 215 3.74 8.35 -6.20
C LEU A 215 2.79 7.15 -6.29
N ALA A 216 3.31 5.94 -6.04
CA ALA A 216 2.53 4.70 -6.06
C ALA A 216 1.40 4.64 -5.02
N GLU A 217 1.34 5.58 -4.06
CA GLU A 217 0.22 5.68 -3.12
C GLU A 217 -1.07 6.16 -3.78
N ARG A 218 -0.96 6.98 -4.82
CA ARG A 218 -2.09 7.70 -5.43
C ARG A 218 -2.15 7.66 -6.95
N ILE A 219 -1.06 7.27 -7.60
CA ILE A 219 -1.00 7.18 -9.06
C ILE A 219 -1.12 5.73 -9.48
N ILE A 220 -2.01 5.50 -10.43
CA ILE A 220 -2.33 4.18 -10.95
C ILE A 220 -2.11 4.06 -12.46
N ASN A 221 -1.96 2.83 -12.93
CA ASN A 221 -2.05 2.50 -14.36
C ASN A 221 -3.47 2.04 -14.68
N ASN A 222 -4.36 2.87 -15.20
CA ASN A 222 -5.67 2.46 -15.70
C ASN A 222 -5.57 2.07 -17.19
N ASN A 223 -5.48 0.77 -17.48
CA ASN A 223 -5.48 0.23 -18.85
C ASN A 223 -4.48 0.94 -19.81
N GLY A 224 -3.24 1.12 -19.36
CA GLY A 224 -2.18 1.79 -20.12
C GLY A 224 -2.11 3.31 -19.90
N GLN A 225 -2.91 3.89 -19.00
CA GLN A 225 -2.95 5.33 -18.72
C GLN A 225 -2.62 5.64 -17.26
N LEU A 226 -1.79 6.66 -17.02
CA LEU A 226 -1.51 7.18 -15.69
C LEU A 226 -2.72 7.97 -15.19
N GLU A 227 -3.25 7.60 -14.02
CA GLU A 227 -4.38 8.29 -13.40
C GLU A 227 -4.16 8.53 -11.90
N PHE A 228 -4.78 9.57 -11.36
CA PHE A 228 -4.79 9.89 -9.93
C PHE A 228 -6.07 9.35 -9.25
N ARG A 229 -5.96 8.82 -8.03
CA ARG A 229 -7.08 8.27 -7.23
C ARG A 229 -7.36 8.97 -5.89
#